data_AF-A0A529TYG4-F1
#
_entry.id   AF-A0A529TYG4-F1
#
_cell.length_a   1.000
_cell.length_b   1.000
_cell.length_c   1.000
_cell.angle_alpha   90.00
_cell.angle_beta   90.00
_cell.angle_gamma   90.00
#
_symmetry.space_group_name_H-M   'P 1'
#
loop_
_entity.id
_entity.type
_entity.pdbx_description
1 polymer ?
#
loop_
_entity_poly.entity_id
_entity_poly.type
_entity_poly.pdbx_seq_one_letter_code
_entity_poly.pdbx_strand_id
1 'polypeptide(L)'
;MDTKRLDLNLLVTLETLLIERNVTKAAARLHLSQPAVSAQLNRLRQEFDDQLLVPAQRGMTPTAKAMELLDPLRQALDQVRATLTSHRNFDPAKAKLTFAIACTDYLQAAVIKPLVA
;
A
#
# COMPACT_ATOMS: atom_id res chain seq x y z
N MET A 1 -2.14 15.49 17.73
CA MET A 1 -0.93 14.80 17.24
C MET A 1 0.15 15.82 16.97
N ASP A 2 1.33 15.69 17.58
CA ASP A 2 2.51 16.43 17.13
C ASP A 2 2.98 15.87 15.78
N THR A 3 2.73 16.58 14.69
CA THR A 3 3.12 16.18 13.32
C THR A 3 4.63 15.97 13.15
N LYS A 4 5.46 16.46 14.08
CA LYS A 4 6.92 16.28 14.10
C LYS A 4 7.40 14.85 14.40
N ARG A 5 6.53 13.95 14.89
CA ARG A 5 6.87 12.54 15.21
C ARG A 5 6.05 11.52 14.41
N LEU A 6 5.52 11.93 13.26
CA LEU A 6 4.73 11.05 12.40
C LEU A 6 5.63 9.94 11.82
N ASP A 7 5.32 8.70 12.17
CA ASP A 7 6.03 7.52 11.68
C ASP A 7 5.31 6.98 10.42
N LEU A 8 5.92 7.14 9.25
CA LEU A 8 5.36 6.66 7.99
C LEU A 8 5.10 5.15 7.99
N ASN A 9 5.91 4.37 8.72
CA ASN A 9 5.69 2.94 8.81
C ASN A 9 4.39 2.61 9.55
N LEU A 10 4.02 3.41 10.57
CA LEU A 10 2.74 3.23 11.25
C LEU A 10 1.56 3.52 10.32
N LEU A 11 1.67 4.52 9.44
CA LEU A 11 0.64 4.82 8.46
C LEU A 11 0.48 3.71 7.40
N VAL A 12 1.59 3.13 6.94
CA VAL A 12 1.57 1.96 6.04
C VAL A 12 0.97 0.74 6.74
N THR A 13 1.29 0.53 8.03
CA THR A 13 0.67 -0.52 8.84
C THR A 13 -0.83 -0.30 9.00
N LEU A 14 -1.27 0.94 9.25
CA LEU A 14 -2.68 1.29 9.34
C LEU A 14 -3.42 0.98 8.04
N GLU A 15 -2.91 1.45 6.90
CA GLU A 15 -3.50 1.16 5.57
C GLU A 15 -3.65 -0.36 5.36
N THR A 16 -2.60 -1.11 5.66
CA THR A 16 -2.59 -2.57 5.48
C THR A 16 -3.59 -3.26 6.41
N LEU A 17 -3.68 -2.85 7.67
CA LEU A 17 -4.63 -3.39 8.63
C LEU A 17 -6.09 -3.14 8.22
N LEU A 18 -6.39 -1.96 7.68
CA LEU A 18 -7.75 -1.61 7.22
C LEU A 18 -8.17 -2.38 5.96
N ILE A 19 -7.20 -2.72 5.09
CA ILE A 19 -7.44 -3.56 3.92
C ILE A 19 -7.61 -5.02 4.31
N GLU A 20 -6.67 -5.59 5.07
CA GLU A 20 -6.65 -7.02 5.38
C GLU A 20 -7.69 -7.42 6.43
N ARG A 21 -8.07 -6.49 7.31
CA ARG A 21 -9.01 -6.71 8.43
C ARG A 21 -8.65 -7.94 9.29
N ASN A 22 -7.36 -8.26 9.33
CA ASN A 22 -6.80 -9.40 10.02
C ASN A 22 -5.32 -9.14 10.33
N VAL A 23 -4.96 -9.17 11.61
CA VAL A 23 -3.60 -8.83 12.07
C VAL A 23 -2.55 -9.81 11.52
N THR A 24 -2.87 -11.10 11.45
CA THR A 24 -1.94 -12.13 10.93
C THR A 24 -1.68 -11.97 9.44
N LYS A 25 -2.72 -11.68 8.64
CA LYS A 25 -2.56 -11.37 7.21
C LYS A 25 -1.79 -10.07 6.98
N ALA A 26 -2.08 -9.04 7.76
CA ALA A 26 -1.35 -7.78 7.70
C ALA A 26 0.13 -7.98 8.03
N ALA A 27 0.45 -8.76 9.07
CA ALA A 27 1.83 -9.11 9.42
C ALA A 27 2.56 -9.82 8.28
N ALA A 28 1.92 -10.81 7.64
CA ALA A 28 2.48 -11.48 6.48
C ALA A 28 2.74 -10.50 5.31
N ARG A 29 1.79 -9.60 5.01
CA ARG A 29 1.91 -8.61 3.93
C ARG A 29 2.96 -7.54 4.20
N LEU A 30 3.18 -7.18 5.46
CA LEU A 30 4.20 -6.21 5.88
C LEU A 30 5.58 -6.86 6.10
N HIS A 31 5.70 -8.19 5.96
CA HIS A 31 6.89 -8.95 6.32
C HIS A 31 7.34 -8.72 7.78
N LEU A 32 6.37 -8.60 8.69
CA LEU A 32 6.57 -8.42 10.12
C LEU A 32 6.01 -9.61 10.92
N SER A 33 6.42 -9.72 12.18
CA SER A 33 5.79 -10.65 13.11
C SER A 33 4.41 -10.14 13.55
N GLN A 34 3.48 -11.05 13.84
CA GLN A 34 2.16 -10.67 14.37
C GLN A 34 2.24 -9.85 15.68
N PRO A 35 3.14 -10.16 16.64
CA PRO A 35 3.36 -9.29 17.81
C PRO A 35 3.80 -7.86 17.45
N ALA A 36 4.64 -7.69 16.42
CA ALA A 36 5.08 -6.37 15.98
C ALA A 36 3.91 -5.55 15.41
N VAL A 37 3.09 -6.14 14.53
CA VAL A 37 1.90 -5.47 13.99
C VAL A 37 0.87 -5.17 15.08
N SER A 38 0.69 -6.08 16.05
CA SER A 38 -0.20 -5.83 17.19
C SER A 38 0.29 -4.66 18.05
N ALA A 39 1.60 -4.52 18.28
CA ALA A 39 2.16 -3.39 19.01
C ALA A 39 1.97 -2.07 18.24
N GLN A 40 2.17 -2.09 16.92
CA GLN A 40 1.90 -0.94 16.05
C GLN A 40 0.42 -0.55 16.06
N LEU A 41 -0.52 -1.50 16.01
CA LEU A 41 -1.95 -1.23 16.15
C LEU A 41 -2.27 -0.58 17.51
N ASN A 42 -1.68 -1.04 18.60
CA ASN A 42 -1.89 -0.41 19.91
C ASN A 42 -1.38 1.02 19.96
N ARG A 43 -0.23 1.30 19.34
CA ARG A 43 0.30 2.66 19.22
C ARG A 43 -0.61 3.55 18.36
N LEU A 44 -1.07 3.03 17.22
CA LEU A 44 -2.06 3.71 16.37
C LEU A 44 -3.33 4.05 17.16
N ARG A 45 -3.83 3.13 17.99
CA ARG A 45 -5.01 3.38 18.82
C ARG A 45 -4.84 4.55 19.79
N GLN A 46 -3.66 4.68 20.40
CA GLN A 46 -3.32 5.79 21.28
C GLN A 46 -3.18 7.10 20.50
N GLU A 47 -2.51 7.04 19.35
CA GLU A 47 -2.23 8.18 18.50
C GLU A 47 -3.50 8.80 17.89
N PHE A 48 -4.46 7.95 17.50
CA PHE A 48 -5.75 8.37 16.96
C PHE A 48 -6.86 8.47 18.01
N ASP A 49 -6.63 8.08 19.26
CA ASP A 49 -7.67 7.98 20.30
C ASP A 49 -8.93 7.24 19.80
N ASP A 50 -8.72 6.07 19.18
CA ASP A 50 -9.78 5.25 18.59
C ASP A 50 -9.34 3.78 18.50
N GLN A 51 -10.27 2.83 18.58
CA GLN A 51 -9.93 1.39 18.49
C GLN A 51 -9.45 0.97 17.11
N LEU A 52 -9.81 1.72 16.06
CA LEU A 52 -9.55 1.56 14.63
C LEU A 52 -10.09 0.26 14.03
N LEU A 53 -9.82 -0.87 14.66
CA LEU A 53 -10.29 -2.19 14.34
C LEU A 53 -10.78 -2.88 15.61
N VAL A 54 -12.01 -3.37 15.59
CA VAL A 54 -12.64 -4.13 16.67
C VAL A 54 -12.84 -5.59 16.27
N PRO A 55 -12.76 -6.56 17.21
CA PRO A 55 -13.04 -7.96 16.92
C PRO A 55 -14.44 -8.17 16.34
N ALA A 56 -14.55 -9.06 15.36
CA ALA A 56 -15.82 -9.48 14.76
C ALA A 56 -15.85 -11.01 14.59
N GLN A 57 -17.01 -11.57 14.21
CA GLN A 57 -17.14 -13.02 13.98
C GLN A 57 -16.10 -13.58 13.00
N ARG A 58 -15.63 -12.78 12.03
CA ARG A 58 -14.58 -13.14 11.08
C ARG A 58 -13.53 -12.04 11.00
N GLY A 59 -12.51 -12.13 11.85
CA GLY A 59 -11.40 -11.19 11.86
C GLY A 59 -11.76 -9.90 12.60
N MET A 60 -11.57 -8.77 11.94
CA MET A 60 -11.75 -7.44 12.53
C MET A 60 -12.66 -6.58 11.66
N THR A 61 -13.39 -5.65 12.28
CA THR A 61 -14.19 -4.64 11.56
C THR A 61 -13.67 -3.25 11.90
N PRO A 62 -13.51 -2.35 10.91
CA PRO A 62 -13.07 -0.99 11.17
C PRO A 62 -14.13 -0.19 11.94
N THR A 63 -13.68 0.74 12.77
CA THR A 63 -14.56 1.76 13.37
C THR A 63 -15.03 2.77 12.31
N ALA A 64 -16.03 3.58 12.64
CA ALA A 64 -16.48 4.67 11.76
C ALA A 64 -15.31 5.62 11.41
N LYS A 65 -14.52 6.01 12.42
CA LYS A 65 -13.34 6.85 12.25
C LYS A 65 -12.31 6.22 11.32
N ALA A 66 -12.02 4.93 11.51
CA ALA A 66 -11.09 4.21 10.63
C ALA A 66 -11.56 4.15 9.17
N MET A 67 -12.88 4.05 8.93
CA MET A 67 -13.44 4.10 7.58
C MET A 67 -13.27 5.49 6.96
N GLU A 68 -13.54 6.56 7.72
CA GLU A 68 -13.33 7.94 7.26
C GLU A 68 -11.86 8.27 6.98
N LEU A 69 -10.94 7.65 7.72
CA LEU A 69 -9.49 7.84 7.54
C LEU A 69 -8.93 7.13 6.30
N LEU A 70 -9.61 6.12 5.75
CA LEU A 70 -9.03 5.23 4.74
C LEU A 70 -8.66 5.95 3.44
N ASP A 71 -9.59 6.74 2.90
CA ASP A 71 -9.37 7.46 1.64
C ASP A 71 -8.31 8.56 1.76
N PRO A 72 -8.35 9.47 2.76
CA PRO A 72 -7.29 10.47 2.90
C PRO A 72 -5.92 9.84 3.21
N LEU A 73 -5.87 8.73 3.97
CA LEU A 73 -4.64 8.00 4.22
C LEU A 73 -4.03 7.43 2.93
N ARG A 74 -4.84 6.79 2.08
CA ARG A 74 -4.40 6.26 0.78
C ARG A 74 -3.85 7.36 -0.11
N GLN A 75 -4.59 8.47 -0.26
CA GLN A 75 -4.16 9.60 -1.08
C GLN A 75 -2.82 10.17 -0.61
N ALA A 76 -2.63 10.34 0.71
CA ALA A 76 -1.38 10.83 1.28
C ALA A 76 -0.22 9.85 1.02
N LEU A 77 -0.41 8.55 1.25
CA LEU A 77 0.61 7.53 1.00
C LEU A 77 0.94 7.40 -0.49
N ASP A 78 -0.04 7.51 -1.38
CA ASP A 78 0.18 7.50 -2.82
C ASP A 78 0.95 8.73 -3.28
N GLN A 79 0.71 9.90 -2.69
CA GLN A 79 1.51 11.08 -2.97
C GLN A 79 2.96 10.93 -2.49
N VAL A 80 3.18 10.32 -1.33
CA VAL A 80 4.54 9.98 -0.85
C VAL A 80 5.20 8.94 -1.77
N ARG A 81 4.47 7.91 -2.20
CA ARG A 81 4.99 6.92 -3.17
C ARG A 81 5.37 7.61 -4.48
N ALA A 82 4.53 8.53 -4.95
CA ALA A 82 4.75 9.30 -6.18
C ALA A 82 5.98 10.20 -6.10
N THR A 83 6.25 10.85 -4.98
CA THR A 83 7.47 11.67 -4.83
C THR A 83 8.74 10.81 -4.86
N LEU A 84 8.69 9.62 -4.26
CA LEU A 84 9.81 8.67 -4.29
C LEU A 84 10.01 8.04 -5.69
N THR A 85 8.93 7.78 -6.43
CA THR A 85 9.01 7.28 -7.81
C THR A 85 9.29 8.37 -8.84
N SER A 86 9.01 9.64 -8.55
CA SER A 86 9.29 10.77 -9.45
C SER A 86 10.79 10.96 -9.73
N HIS A 87 11.69 10.36 -8.93
CA HIS A 87 13.11 10.27 -9.26
C HIS A 87 13.44 9.22 -10.33
N ARG A 88 12.47 8.42 -10.78
CA ARG A 88 12.53 7.62 -12.00
C ARG A 88 11.84 8.39 -13.12
N ASN A 89 12.48 9.46 -13.62
CA ASN A 89 12.06 10.09 -14.86
C ASN A 89 12.21 9.07 -16.01
N PHE A 90 11.15 8.31 -16.26
CA PHE A 90 11.02 7.53 -17.47
C PHE A 90 10.57 8.49 -18.57
N ASP A 91 11.54 9.00 -19.32
CA ASP A 91 11.31 9.71 -20.56
C ASP A 91 11.29 8.67 -21.69
N PRO A 92 10.13 8.31 -22.26
CA PRO A 92 10.05 7.27 -23.29
C PRO A 92 10.90 7.62 -24.51
N ALA A 93 11.08 8.92 -24.80
CA ALA A 93 11.86 9.39 -25.94
C ALA A 93 13.38 9.30 -25.69
N LYS A 94 13.83 9.20 -24.43
CA LYS A 94 15.25 9.07 -24.06
C LYS A 94 15.62 7.73 -23.44
N ALA A 95 14.62 6.91 -23.10
CA ALA A 95 14.83 5.62 -22.46
C ALA A 95 15.53 4.64 -23.42
N LYS A 96 16.66 4.09 -22.99
CA LYS A 96 17.33 2.97 -23.65
C LYS A 96 17.10 1.71 -22.81
N LEU A 97 16.09 0.93 -23.17
CA LEU A 97 15.68 -0.27 -22.44
C LEU A 97 15.51 -1.44 -23.41
N THR A 98 15.80 -2.64 -22.92
CA THR A 98 15.50 -3.89 -23.63
C THR A 98 14.32 -4.56 -22.95
N PHE A 99 13.24 -4.78 -23.69
CA PHE A 99 12.07 -5.54 -23.23
C PHE A 99 12.08 -6.95 -23.81
N ALA A 100 11.94 -7.95 -22.96
CA ALA A 100 11.71 -9.33 -23.37
C ALA A 100 10.22 -9.64 -23.23
N ILE A 101 9.56 -9.94 -24.35
CA ILE A 101 8.11 -10.19 -24.39
C ILE A 101 7.88 -11.64 -24.82
N ALA A 102 7.30 -12.44 -23.94
CA ALA A 102 6.82 -13.78 -24.27
C ALA A 102 5.36 -13.67 -24.74
N CYS A 103 5.07 -14.17 -25.93
CA CYS A 103 3.71 -14.14 -26.48
C CYS A 103 3.48 -15.32 -27.44
N THR A 104 2.22 -15.63 -27.70
CA THR A 104 1.81 -16.58 -28.73
C THR A 104 1.94 -15.96 -30.12
N ASP A 105 2.12 -16.78 -31.16
CA ASP A 105 2.29 -16.34 -32.56
C ASP A 105 1.24 -15.32 -33.03
N TYR A 106 -0.03 -15.50 -32.61
CA TYR A 106 -1.11 -14.57 -32.94
C TYR A 106 -0.89 -13.16 -32.39
N LEU A 107 -0.53 -13.05 -31.10
CA LEU A 107 -0.23 -11.76 -30.45
C LEU A 107 1.06 -11.13 -30.99
N GLN A 108 2.04 -11.95 -31.38
CA GLN A 108 3.24 -11.46 -32.05
C GLN A 108 2.88 -10.72 -33.35
N ALA A 109 2.00 -11.31 -34.18
CA ALA A 109 1.58 -10.73 -35.44
C ALA A 109 0.64 -9.52 -35.27
N ALA A 110 -0.34 -9.61 -34.37
CA ALA A 110 -1.39 -8.60 -34.22
C ALA A 110 -0.94 -7.38 -33.39
N VAL A 111 -0.02 -7.55 -32.44
CA VAL A 111 0.31 -6.52 -31.45
C VAL A 111 1.78 -6.17 -31.44
N ILE A 112 2.68 -7.16 -31.36
CA ILE A 112 4.12 -6.88 -31.21
C ILE A 112 4.71 -6.28 -32.48
N LYS A 113 4.37 -6.82 -33.66
CA LYS A 113 4.89 -6.33 -34.93
C LYS A 113 4.51 -4.86 -35.21
N PRO A 114 3.25 -4.41 -35.03
CA PRO A 114 2.91 -2.99 -35.14
C PRO A 114 3.50 -2.09 -34.04
N LEU A 115 3.80 -2.63 -32.86
CA LEU A 115 4.34 -1.86 -31.73
C LEU A 115 5.82 -1.46 -31.91
N VAL A 116 6.57 -2.26 -32.68
CA VAL A 116 8.02 -2.05 -32.93
C VAL A 116 8.29 -1.37 -34.27
N ALA A 117 7.29 -1.31 -35.16
CA ALA A 117 7.37 -0.69 -36.49
C ALA A 117 7.08 0.82 -36.42
#